data_AF-A0A925TUR8-F1
#
_entry.id   AF-A0A925TUR8-F1
#
_cell.length_a   1.000
_cell.length_b   1.000
_cell.length_c   1.000
_cell.angle_alpha   90.00
_cell.angle_beta   90.00
_cell.angle_gamma   90.00
#
_symmetry.space_group_name_H-M   'P 1'
#
loop_
_entity.id
_entity.type
_entity.pdbx_description
1 polymer ?
#
loop_
_entity_poly.entity_id
_entity_poly.type
_entity_poly.pdbx_seq_one_letter_code
_entity_poly.pdbx_strand_id
1 'polypeptide(L)'
;MSKTSASVHQIKSARKAASTGKVAHAKVSSENSPNEKVSPPPRSPYPFAAIVGQEEMKLALLLNVIDPNIGGVMVMGHRGTGKSTAVRALAETLPVITAIEGCPYNSSPENPYPLSPPVVAGNIHAVMVAVPVVDLPLGATEDRVCGTIDIEKALSEGKKSFEPGLLARANRGFLYIDEVNLLEDHLVDVLLDVAQSGRNIVEREGISIQHPAKFVLVGSGNPEEGELRPQLLDRFGLSCSIKTILDLDLRMQIVRLRLE
;
A
#
# COMPACT_ATOMS: atom_id res chain seq x y z
N MET A 1 68.80 -26.65 -23.62
CA MET A 1 68.59 -27.77 -22.68
C MET A 1 67.13 -28.18 -22.82
N SER A 2 66.87 -29.07 -23.79
CA SER A 2 66.60 -30.52 -23.61
C SER A 2 65.13 -30.77 -23.20
N LYS A 3 64.26 -31.04 -24.19
CA LYS A 3 63.69 -32.37 -24.56
C LYS A 3 62.58 -32.78 -23.57
N THR A 4 61.37 -33.19 -23.96
CA THR A 4 60.97 -34.43 -24.67
C THR A 4 59.43 -34.35 -24.84
N SER A 5 58.80 -34.17 -26.01
CA SER A 5 58.44 -35.09 -27.11
C SER A 5 57.64 -36.36 -26.75
N ALA A 6 56.57 -36.57 -27.55
CA ALA A 6 55.93 -37.85 -27.94
C ALA A 6 54.80 -38.39 -27.01
N SER A 7 53.69 -38.99 -27.47
CA SER A 7 53.39 -39.64 -28.75
C SER A 7 51.87 -39.73 -29.02
N VAL A 8 51.56 -39.65 -30.31
CA VAL A 8 50.35 -40.15 -30.98
C VAL A 8 50.49 -41.66 -31.21
N HIS A 9 49.42 -42.45 -30.97
CA HIS A 9 49.08 -43.80 -31.50
C HIS A 9 48.13 -44.49 -30.50
N GLN A 10 47.15 -45.33 -30.83
CA GLN A 10 46.49 -45.81 -32.06
C GLN A 10 45.40 -46.80 -31.57
N ILE A 11 44.26 -46.85 -32.28
CA ILE A 11 43.58 -48.11 -32.72
C ILE A 11 42.98 -49.07 -31.67
N LYS A 12 41.64 -49.25 -31.75
CA LYS A 12 40.86 -50.51 -32.03
C LYS A 12 39.44 -50.35 -31.47
N SER A 13 38.43 -50.06 -32.30
CA SER A 13 37.64 -50.99 -33.13
C SER A 13 36.73 -51.97 -32.35
N ALA A 14 35.42 -51.78 -32.58
CA ALA A 14 34.45 -52.79 -33.01
C ALA A 14 33.44 -53.42 -32.01
N ARG A 15 32.16 -53.31 -32.43
CA ARG A 15 31.02 -54.26 -32.34
C ARG A 15 30.08 -54.27 -31.12
N LYS A 16 28.96 -53.56 -31.30
CA LYS A 16 27.56 -54.05 -31.50
C LYS A 16 27.10 -55.32 -30.74
N ALA A 17 26.13 -55.16 -29.83
CA ALA A 17 24.93 -56.01 -29.58
C ALA A 17 24.18 -55.42 -28.35
N ALA A 18 22.98 -54.84 -28.49
CA ALA A 18 21.65 -55.47 -28.42
C ALA A 18 21.12 -55.73 -26.98
N SER A 19 19.99 -55.06 -26.66
CA SER A 19 18.92 -55.40 -25.68
C SER A 19 19.34 -55.63 -24.21
N THR A 20 18.69 -55.11 -23.18
CA THR A 20 17.28 -55.21 -22.78
C THR A 20 17.12 -54.38 -21.49
N GLY A 21 15.92 -53.89 -21.19
CA GLY A 21 15.69 -52.91 -20.13
C GLY A 21 15.95 -53.36 -18.69
N LYS A 22 16.11 -52.36 -17.81
CA LYS A 22 15.65 -52.40 -16.42
C LYS A 22 15.63 -50.97 -15.87
N VAL A 23 14.45 -50.55 -15.44
CA VAL A 23 14.18 -49.35 -14.66
C VAL A 23 14.77 -49.55 -13.27
N ALA A 24 15.64 -48.63 -12.83
CA ALA A 24 15.99 -48.50 -11.42
C ALA A 24 16.51 -47.09 -11.12
N HIS A 25 15.87 -46.45 -10.15
CA HIS A 25 16.25 -45.18 -9.55
C HIS A 25 17.72 -45.15 -9.11
N ALA A 26 18.45 -44.10 -9.52
CA ALA A 26 19.63 -43.64 -8.82
C ALA A 26 19.68 -42.11 -8.84
N LYS A 27 19.77 -41.55 -7.63
CA LYS A 27 19.89 -40.13 -7.29
C LYS A 27 21.01 -39.45 -8.09
N VAL A 28 20.71 -38.28 -8.65
CA VAL A 28 21.74 -37.26 -8.96
C VAL A 28 21.42 -36.04 -8.13
N SER A 29 22.28 -35.83 -7.13
CA SER A 29 22.38 -34.64 -6.32
C SER A 29 23.06 -33.53 -7.13
N SER A 30 22.55 -32.32 -6.93
CA SER A 30 23.30 -31.06 -6.87
C SER A 30 24.06 -30.59 -8.11
N GLU A 31 23.43 -29.69 -8.86
CA GLU A 31 24.06 -28.47 -9.40
C GLU A 31 22.95 -27.39 -9.50
N ASN A 32 22.54 -26.86 -8.34
CA ASN A 32 21.65 -25.70 -8.27
C ASN A 32 22.47 -24.43 -8.54
N SER A 33 22.38 -23.93 -9.76
CA SER A 33 22.74 -22.54 -10.06
C SER A 33 21.80 -21.60 -9.29
N PRO A 34 22.27 -20.49 -8.68
CA PRO A 34 21.42 -19.61 -7.91
C PRO A 34 20.40 -18.96 -8.85
N ASN A 35 19.13 -19.32 -8.67
CA ASN A 35 17.99 -18.71 -9.31
C ASN A 35 17.85 -17.30 -8.72
N GLU A 36 18.54 -16.33 -9.34
CA GLU A 36 18.34 -14.91 -9.13
C GLU A 36 16.86 -14.63 -9.37
N LYS A 37 16.09 -14.49 -8.28
CA LYS A 37 14.70 -14.06 -8.33
C LYS A 37 14.69 -12.66 -8.94
N VAL A 38 14.56 -12.59 -10.26
CA VAL A 38 14.19 -11.36 -10.95
C VAL A 38 12.80 -11.03 -10.42
N SER A 39 12.75 -10.13 -9.43
CA SER A 39 11.51 -9.51 -8.99
C SER A 39 10.82 -8.97 -10.24
N PRO A 40 9.52 -9.21 -10.44
CA PRO A 40 8.82 -8.64 -11.58
C PRO A 40 9.08 -7.13 -11.60
N PRO A 41 9.29 -6.52 -12.79
CA PRO A 41 9.46 -5.07 -12.88
C PRO A 41 8.31 -4.42 -12.12
N PRO A 42 8.55 -3.32 -11.37
CA PRO A 42 7.48 -2.62 -10.68
C PRO A 42 6.40 -2.34 -11.74
N ARG A 43 5.23 -2.99 -11.60
CA ARG A 43 4.17 -2.83 -12.57
C ARG A 43 3.85 -1.35 -12.57
N SER A 44 4.06 -0.70 -13.71
CA SER A 44 3.63 0.68 -13.88
C SER A 44 2.15 0.71 -13.52
N PRO A 45 1.76 1.54 -12.56
CA PRO A 45 0.40 1.52 -12.08
C PRO A 45 -0.56 2.03 -13.15
N TYR A 46 -1.81 1.60 -13.04
CA TYR A 46 -2.83 1.89 -14.06
C TYR A 46 -3.18 3.39 -14.03
N PRO A 47 -3.09 4.13 -15.15
CA PRO A 47 -3.24 5.58 -15.13
C PRO A 47 -4.68 6.01 -14.79
N PHE A 48 -4.82 7.05 -13.97
CA PHE A 48 -6.13 7.54 -13.50
C PHE A 48 -7.06 7.94 -14.66
N ALA A 49 -6.49 8.56 -15.70
CA ALA A 49 -7.22 8.96 -16.90
C ALA A 49 -7.74 7.77 -17.74
N ALA A 50 -7.10 6.60 -17.64
CA ALA A 50 -7.51 5.40 -18.38
C ALA A 50 -8.64 4.61 -17.68
N ILE A 51 -9.10 5.06 -16.51
CA ILE A 51 -10.24 4.44 -15.83
C ILE A 51 -11.49 4.73 -16.66
N VAL A 52 -12.08 3.69 -17.23
CA VAL A 52 -13.26 3.84 -18.09
C VAL A 52 -14.51 4.05 -17.24
N GLY A 53 -15.23 5.14 -17.51
CA GLY A 53 -16.43 5.53 -16.76
C GLY A 53 -16.11 5.96 -15.33
N GLN A 54 -17.06 5.71 -14.40
CA GLN A 54 -16.94 6.07 -12.98
C GLN A 54 -16.72 7.57 -12.73
N GLU A 55 -17.34 8.42 -13.55
CA GLU A 55 -17.14 9.87 -13.53
C GLU A 55 -17.49 10.49 -12.17
N GLU A 56 -18.53 10.00 -11.49
CA GLU A 56 -18.87 10.43 -10.13
C GLU A 56 -17.76 10.15 -9.12
N MET A 57 -17.15 8.96 -9.16
CA MET A 57 -16.05 8.61 -8.26
C MET A 57 -14.81 9.46 -8.57
N LYS A 58 -14.46 9.63 -9.85
CA LYS A 58 -13.32 10.45 -10.26
C LYS A 58 -13.50 11.88 -9.76
N LEU A 59 -14.67 12.47 -9.98
CA LEU A 59 -14.99 13.81 -9.53
C LEU A 59 -14.91 13.92 -8.01
N ALA A 60 -15.51 12.96 -7.28
CA ALA A 60 -15.49 12.97 -5.82
C ALA A 60 -14.06 12.93 -5.25
N LEU A 61 -13.20 12.06 -5.80
CA LEU A 61 -11.81 11.97 -5.38
C LEU A 61 -11.03 13.26 -5.70
N LEU A 62 -11.23 13.85 -6.89
CA LEU A 62 -10.58 15.11 -7.26
C LEU A 62 -11.00 16.28 -6.36
N LEU A 63 -12.30 16.39 -6.06
CA LEU A 63 -12.81 17.41 -5.14
C LEU A 63 -12.18 17.26 -3.75
N ASN A 64 -12.02 16.03 -3.27
CA ASN A 64 -11.44 15.78 -1.96
C ASN A 64 -9.94 16.09 -1.89
N VAL A 65 -9.21 15.90 -2.99
CA VAL A 65 -7.80 16.33 -3.10
C VAL A 65 -7.68 17.85 -3.06
N ILE A 66 -8.62 18.58 -3.67
CA ILE A 66 -8.65 20.03 -3.67
C ILE A 66 -8.99 20.57 -2.28
N ASP A 67 -10.05 20.04 -1.66
CA ASP A 67 -10.51 20.41 -0.34
C ASP A 67 -10.81 19.18 0.52
N PRO A 68 -9.87 18.76 1.38
CA PRO A 68 -10.08 17.62 2.27
C PRO A 68 -11.11 17.92 3.38
N ASN A 69 -11.50 19.18 3.60
CA ASN A 69 -12.52 19.53 4.60
C ASN A 69 -13.94 19.14 4.16
N ILE A 70 -14.12 18.77 2.88
CA ILE A 70 -15.39 18.21 2.40
C ILE A 70 -15.75 16.95 3.20
N GLY A 71 -14.77 16.23 3.76
CA GLY A 71 -14.96 15.03 4.57
C GLY A 71 -14.52 13.76 3.83
N GLY A 72 -14.92 12.58 4.30
CA GLY A 72 -14.57 11.33 3.62
C GLY A 72 -15.32 11.11 2.29
N VAL A 73 -14.72 10.33 1.39
CA VAL A 73 -15.38 9.83 0.17
C VAL A 73 -15.83 8.39 0.38
N MET A 74 -17.13 8.13 0.27
CA MET A 74 -17.72 6.81 0.30
C MET A 74 -17.94 6.30 -1.13
N VAL A 75 -17.41 5.12 -1.44
CA VAL A 75 -17.48 4.51 -2.76
C VAL A 75 -18.20 3.17 -2.65
N MET A 76 -19.46 3.14 -3.08
CA MET A 76 -20.27 1.92 -3.06
C MET A 76 -20.22 1.20 -4.39
N GLY A 77 -19.97 -0.11 -4.40
CA GLY A 77 -20.10 -0.91 -5.61
C GLY A 77 -19.69 -2.36 -5.42
N HIS A 78 -19.95 -3.18 -6.42
CA HIS A 78 -19.61 -4.61 -6.37
C HIS A 78 -18.09 -4.85 -6.34
N ARG A 79 -17.68 -6.06 -5.95
CA ARG A 79 -16.27 -6.48 -6.05
C ARG A 79 -15.82 -6.44 -7.52
N GLY A 80 -14.56 -6.09 -7.74
CA GLY A 80 -13.98 -6.02 -9.09
C GLY A 80 -14.31 -4.75 -9.89
N THR A 81 -14.97 -3.75 -9.30
CA THR A 81 -15.22 -2.45 -9.97
C THR A 81 -14.02 -1.51 -9.99
N GLY A 82 -12.88 -1.86 -9.39
CA GLY A 82 -11.66 -1.06 -9.48
C GLY A 82 -11.56 0.12 -8.50
N LYS A 83 -12.36 0.14 -7.43
CA LYS A 83 -12.36 1.20 -6.39
C LYS A 83 -10.95 1.53 -5.87
N SER A 84 -10.24 0.54 -5.36
CA SER A 84 -8.85 0.71 -4.88
C SER A 84 -7.86 1.05 -5.99
N THR A 85 -8.13 0.64 -7.23
CA THR A 85 -7.27 0.98 -8.38
C THR A 85 -7.32 2.47 -8.65
N ALA A 86 -8.49 3.10 -8.56
CA ALA A 86 -8.63 4.52 -8.83
C ALA A 86 -7.97 5.41 -7.78
N VAL A 87 -8.07 5.05 -6.50
CA VAL A 87 -7.42 5.80 -5.42
C VAL A 87 -5.90 5.77 -5.59
N ARG A 88 -5.32 4.59 -5.88
CA ARG A 88 -3.88 4.44 -6.10
C ARG A 88 -3.42 5.18 -7.36
N ALA A 89 -4.15 5.03 -8.46
CA ALA A 89 -3.89 5.74 -9.70
C ALA A 89 -3.90 7.26 -9.54
N LEU A 90 -4.84 7.79 -8.74
CA LEU A 90 -4.90 9.20 -8.43
C LEU A 90 -3.67 9.64 -7.64
N ALA A 91 -3.33 8.93 -6.56
CA ALA A 91 -2.19 9.27 -5.70
C ALA A 91 -0.86 9.32 -6.47
N GLU A 92 -0.68 8.48 -7.47
CA GLU A 92 0.53 8.47 -8.32
C GLU A 92 0.53 9.56 -9.38
N THR A 93 -0.65 10.05 -9.76
CA THR A 93 -0.79 11.19 -10.68
C THR A 93 -0.50 12.52 -9.97
N LEU A 94 -0.64 12.56 -8.63
CA LEU A 94 -0.36 13.75 -7.85
C LEU A 94 1.14 14.08 -7.81
N PRO A 95 1.50 15.37 -7.69
CA PRO A 95 2.88 15.77 -7.48
C PRO A 95 3.48 15.09 -6.24
N VAL A 96 4.73 14.64 -6.37
CA VAL A 96 5.52 14.12 -5.24
C VAL A 96 5.60 15.16 -4.11
N ILE A 97 5.59 14.68 -2.87
CA ILE A 97 5.70 15.52 -1.69
C ILE A 97 7.14 15.58 -1.21
N THR A 98 7.57 16.74 -0.73
CA THR A 98 8.81 16.90 0.03
C THR A 98 8.58 16.41 1.46
N ALA A 99 9.32 15.39 1.89
CA ALA A 99 9.29 14.86 3.25
C ALA A 99 10.69 14.79 3.85
N ILE A 100 10.78 14.73 5.17
CA ILE A 100 12.05 14.51 5.88
C ILE A 100 12.40 13.01 5.83
N GLU A 101 13.64 12.71 5.46
CA GLU A 101 14.15 11.35 5.38
C GLU A 101 14.01 10.62 6.74
N GLY A 102 13.45 9.40 6.72
CA GLY A 102 13.22 8.61 7.92
C GLY A 102 12.12 9.11 8.85
N CYS A 103 11.34 10.12 8.46
CA CYS A 103 10.22 10.61 9.28
C CYS A 103 8.98 9.71 9.11
N PRO A 104 8.47 9.08 10.19
CA PRO A 104 7.29 8.21 10.08
C PRO A 104 6.00 8.97 9.77
N TYR A 105 6.00 10.30 9.97
CA TYR A 105 4.86 11.18 9.73
C TYR A 105 4.92 11.92 8.40
N ASN A 106 5.91 11.65 7.52
CA ASN A 106 6.10 12.38 6.26
C ASN A 106 6.10 13.92 6.43
N SER A 107 6.72 14.40 7.51
CA SER A 107 6.74 15.84 7.85
C SER A 107 7.42 16.65 6.76
N SER A 108 6.88 17.84 6.47
CA SER A 108 7.51 18.76 5.51
C SER A 108 8.79 19.35 6.12
N PRO A 109 9.89 19.47 5.36
CA PRO A 109 11.09 20.19 5.80
C PRO A 109 10.82 21.67 6.16
N GLU A 110 9.81 22.30 5.54
CA GLU A 110 9.44 23.71 5.81
C GLU A 110 8.66 23.89 7.11
N ASN A 111 7.90 22.86 7.51
CA ASN A 111 7.12 22.86 8.74
C ASN A 111 7.23 21.47 9.40
N PRO A 112 8.39 21.15 10.00
CA PRO A 112 8.64 19.86 10.61
C PRO A 112 7.77 19.65 11.85
N TYR A 113 7.24 18.44 12.04
CA TYR A 113 6.64 18.08 13.31
C TYR A 113 7.74 18.01 14.39
N PRO A 114 7.69 18.84 15.46
CA PRO A 114 8.81 19.00 16.38
C PRO A 114 9.21 17.71 17.12
N LEU A 115 8.26 16.81 17.34
CA LEU A 115 8.48 15.55 18.05
C LEU A 115 8.78 14.38 17.09
N SER A 116 8.97 14.64 15.80
CA SER A 116 9.40 13.57 14.88
C SER A 116 10.86 13.17 15.14
N PRO A 117 11.20 11.86 15.14
CA PRO A 117 12.55 11.38 15.44
C PRO A 117 13.69 12.07 14.66
N PRO A 118 13.61 12.29 13.33
CA PRO A 118 14.70 12.95 12.60
C PRO A 118 14.85 14.44 12.96
N VAL A 119 13.76 15.11 13.31
CA VAL A 119 13.78 16.53 13.71
C VAL A 119 14.39 16.69 15.09
N VAL A 120 14.03 15.81 16.03
CA VAL A 120 14.64 15.78 17.38
C VAL A 120 16.15 15.49 17.30
N ALA A 121 16.58 14.67 16.35
CA ALA A 121 17.98 14.38 16.09
C ALA A 121 18.73 15.51 15.34
N GLY A 122 18.03 16.54 14.84
CA GLY A 122 18.62 17.61 14.03
C GLY A 122 18.95 17.21 12.58
N ASN A 123 18.52 16.04 12.13
CA ASN A 123 18.80 15.49 10.80
C ASN A 123 17.65 15.80 9.83
N ILE A 124 17.58 17.04 9.35
CA ILE A 124 16.55 17.49 8.41
C ILE A 124 17.10 17.36 6.98
N HIS A 125 16.96 16.17 6.40
CA HIS A 125 17.24 15.92 5.00
C HIS A 125 15.94 15.83 4.21
N ALA A 126 15.78 16.70 3.20
CA ALA A 126 14.60 16.72 2.35
C ALA A 126 14.72 15.66 1.24
N VAL A 127 13.70 14.81 1.13
CA VAL A 127 13.56 13.82 0.06
C VAL A 127 12.20 13.98 -0.63
N MET A 128 12.17 13.69 -1.92
CA MET A 128 10.93 13.63 -2.69
C MET A 128 10.35 12.23 -2.58
N VAL A 129 9.12 12.11 -2.08
CA VAL A 129 8.41 10.84 -1.95
C VAL A 129 7.06 10.91 -2.65
N ALA A 130 6.59 9.78 -3.18
CA ALA A 130 5.24 9.69 -3.72
C ALA A 130 4.20 9.90 -2.62
N VAL A 131 3.00 10.33 -3.02
CA VAL A 131 1.88 10.47 -2.09
C VAL A 131 1.57 9.11 -1.45
N PRO A 132 1.60 8.98 -0.12
CA PRO A 132 1.39 7.69 0.53
C PRO A 132 -0.07 7.25 0.39
N VAL A 133 -0.28 5.99 0.02
CA VAL A 133 -1.60 5.34 0.08
C VAL A 133 -1.51 4.22 1.09
N VAL A 134 -2.27 4.34 2.17
CA VAL A 134 -2.29 3.37 3.27
C VAL A 134 -3.63 2.64 3.26
N ASP A 135 -3.58 1.32 3.16
CA ASP A 135 -4.77 0.48 3.28
C ASP A 135 -5.01 0.11 4.74
N LEU A 136 -6.23 0.30 5.23
CA LEU A 136 -6.69 -0.14 6.53
C LEU A 136 -7.25 -1.57 6.42
N PRO A 137 -6.64 -2.57 7.09
CA PRO A 137 -7.22 -3.91 7.11
C PRO A 137 -8.43 -3.97 8.05
N LEU A 138 -9.40 -4.81 7.71
CA LEU A 138 -10.65 -4.98 8.46
C LEU A 138 -10.47 -5.31 9.95
N GLY A 139 -9.46 -6.12 10.27
CA GLY A 139 -9.14 -6.50 11.65
C GLY A 139 -8.01 -5.68 12.28
N ALA A 140 -7.81 -4.43 11.86
CA ALA A 140 -6.84 -3.55 12.49
C ALA A 140 -7.30 -3.22 13.91
N THR A 141 -6.45 -3.44 14.90
CA THR A 141 -6.67 -2.92 16.25
C THR A 141 -6.48 -1.41 16.27
N GLU A 142 -7.17 -0.73 17.18
CA GLU A 142 -7.02 0.72 17.39
C GLU A 142 -5.53 1.11 17.57
N ASP A 143 -4.77 0.33 18.33
CA ASP A 143 -3.33 0.50 18.55
C ASP A 143 -2.52 0.51 17.24
N ARG A 144 -2.90 -0.31 16.27
CA ARG A 144 -2.22 -0.35 14.97
C ARG A 144 -2.61 0.84 14.10
N VAL A 145 -3.83 1.34 14.26
CA VAL A 145 -4.37 2.49 13.51
C VAL A 145 -3.80 3.80 14.04
N CYS A 146 -4.03 4.06 15.32
CA CYS A 146 -3.67 5.30 16.01
C CYS A 146 -2.20 5.31 16.44
N GLY A 147 -1.63 4.14 16.73
CA GLY A 147 -0.32 4.00 17.35
C GLY A 147 -0.42 3.59 18.81
N THR A 148 0.67 3.05 19.34
CA THR A 148 0.75 2.59 20.73
C THR A 148 1.90 3.27 21.47
N ILE A 149 1.83 3.24 22.80
CA ILE A 149 2.86 3.79 23.67
C ILE A 149 3.58 2.61 24.32
N ASP A 150 4.87 2.49 24.06
CA ASP A 150 5.71 1.47 24.69
C ASP A 150 6.12 1.98 26.09
N ILE A 151 5.46 1.43 27.10
CA ILE A 151 5.61 1.80 28.51
C ILE A 151 6.94 1.29 29.06
N GLU A 152 7.38 0.11 28.63
CA GLU A 152 8.60 -0.51 29.15
C GLU A 152 9.81 0.34 28.78
N LYS A 153 9.88 0.81 27.52
CA LYS A 153 10.89 1.77 27.09
C LYS A 153 10.70 3.15 27.75
N ALA A 154 9.46 3.60 27.96
CA ALA A 154 9.20 4.87 28.65
C ALA A 154 9.67 4.87 30.11
N LEU A 155 9.51 3.75 30.82
CA LEU A 155 9.93 3.58 32.22
C LEU A 155 11.42 3.28 32.37
N SER A 156 12.01 2.50 31.45
CA SER A 156 13.43 2.11 31.53
C SER A 156 14.39 3.18 31.02
N GLU A 157 14.08 3.86 29.91
CA GLU A 157 14.94 4.87 29.29
C GLU A 157 14.50 6.31 29.61
N GLY A 158 13.35 6.49 30.27
CA GLY A 158 12.77 7.81 30.56
C GLY A 158 12.35 8.59 29.31
N LYS A 159 12.31 7.94 28.14
CA LYS A 159 11.95 8.53 26.85
C LYS A 159 10.57 8.05 26.43
N LYS A 160 9.65 8.98 26.16
CA LYS A 160 8.31 8.66 25.62
C LYS A 160 8.46 7.97 24.24
N SER A 161 8.43 6.65 24.22
CA SER A 161 8.50 5.83 23.00
C SER A 161 7.10 5.60 22.46
N PHE A 162 6.72 6.39 21.48
CA PHE A 162 5.48 6.20 20.72
C PHE A 162 5.78 5.45 19.44
N GLU A 163 5.04 4.37 19.20
CA GLU A 163 5.09 3.61 17.95
C GLU A 163 4.02 4.15 16.99
N PRO A 164 4.42 4.74 15.85
CA PRO A 164 3.48 5.37 14.92
C PRO A 164 2.59 4.32 14.24
N GLY A 165 1.28 4.57 14.26
CA GLY A 165 0.27 3.74 13.59
C GLY A 165 0.12 4.01 12.10
N LEU A 166 -0.94 3.43 11.51
CA LEU A 166 -1.31 3.65 10.11
C LEU A 166 -1.64 5.12 9.81
N LEU A 167 -2.26 5.83 10.76
CA LEU A 167 -2.60 7.26 10.61
C LEU A 167 -1.37 8.16 10.44
N ALA A 168 -0.26 7.82 11.11
CA ALA A 168 0.99 8.55 10.96
C ALA A 168 1.54 8.40 9.53
N ARG A 169 1.48 7.18 8.99
CA ARG A 169 1.96 6.87 7.63
C ARG A 169 1.07 7.45 6.54
N ALA A 170 -0.23 7.57 6.80
CA ALA A 170 -1.20 8.14 5.88
C ALA A 170 -1.09 9.68 5.78
N ASN A 171 -0.39 10.33 6.72
CA ASN A 171 -0.25 11.79 6.72
C ASN A 171 0.30 12.30 5.37
N ARG A 172 -0.39 13.32 4.83
CA ARG A 172 -0.21 13.94 3.51
C ARG A 172 -0.46 13.00 2.33
N GLY A 173 -1.36 12.05 2.48
CA GLY A 173 -1.80 11.19 1.39
C GLY A 173 -3.21 10.65 1.59
N PHE A 174 -3.39 9.35 1.36
CA PHE A 174 -4.69 8.68 1.36
C PHE A 174 -4.75 7.58 2.42
N LEU A 175 -5.89 7.48 3.08
CA LEU A 175 -6.27 6.32 3.88
C LEU A 175 -7.44 5.62 3.17
N TYR A 176 -7.19 4.42 2.67
CA TYR A 176 -8.20 3.59 2.02
C TYR A 176 -8.71 2.54 3.00
N ILE A 177 -10.04 2.46 3.15
CA ILE A 177 -10.71 1.43 3.94
C ILE A 177 -11.48 0.54 2.99
N ASP A 178 -11.13 -0.74 2.98
CA ASP A 178 -11.92 -1.74 2.26
C ASP A 178 -13.06 -2.23 3.15
N GLU A 179 -14.26 -2.38 2.57
CA GLU A 179 -15.44 -2.91 3.24
C GLU A 179 -15.74 -2.20 4.59
N VAL A 180 -15.94 -0.87 4.53
CA VAL A 180 -16.28 -0.03 5.70
C VAL A 180 -17.48 -0.55 6.50
N ASN A 181 -18.35 -1.34 5.87
CA ASN A 181 -19.49 -2.02 6.46
C ASN A 181 -19.09 -3.06 7.53
N LEU A 182 -17.86 -3.57 7.49
CA LEU A 182 -17.35 -4.58 8.42
C LEU A 182 -16.43 -3.99 9.50
N LEU A 183 -16.11 -2.70 9.41
CA LEU A 183 -15.24 -2.05 10.39
C LEU A 183 -15.99 -1.77 11.70
N GLU A 184 -15.28 -1.83 12.82
CA GLU A 184 -15.85 -1.52 14.13
C GLU A 184 -16.24 -0.04 14.25
N ASP A 185 -17.43 0.23 14.82
CA ASP A 185 -18.03 1.56 14.87
C ASP A 185 -17.07 2.61 15.48
N HIS A 186 -16.39 2.24 16.58
CA HIS A 186 -15.48 3.14 17.27
C HIS A 186 -14.25 3.52 16.43
N LEU A 187 -13.75 2.62 15.57
CA LEU A 187 -12.64 2.94 14.68
C LEU A 187 -13.07 3.92 13.61
N VAL A 188 -14.27 3.74 13.05
CA VAL A 188 -14.76 4.66 12.02
C VAL A 188 -14.91 6.08 12.58
N ASP A 189 -15.46 6.20 13.79
CA ASP A 189 -15.62 7.50 14.46
C ASP A 189 -14.26 8.20 14.65
N VAL A 190 -13.26 7.49 15.17
CA VAL A 190 -11.90 8.03 15.32
C VAL A 190 -11.30 8.44 13.97
N LEU A 191 -11.46 7.62 12.94
CA LEU A 191 -10.92 7.90 11.61
C LEU A 191 -11.55 9.15 10.98
N LEU A 192 -12.86 9.32 11.14
CA LEU A 192 -13.59 10.49 10.65
C LEU A 192 -13.20 11.76 11.42
N ASP A 193 -13.11 11.67 12.75
CA ASP A 193 -12.68 12.80 13.58
C ASP A 193 -11.24 13.23 13.27
N VAL A 194 -10.34 12.28 13.01
CA VAL A 194 -8.96 12.56 12.59
C VAL A 194 -8.91 13.12 11.17
N ALA A 195 -9.70 12.60 10.23
CA ALA A 195 -9.76 13.12 8.87
C ALA A 195 -10.24 14.58 8.84
N GLN A 196 -11.19 14.94 9.70
CA GLN A 196 -11.71 16.30 9.81
C GLN A 196 -10.77 17.24 10.57
N SER A 197 -10.20 16.81 11.69
CA SER A 197 -9.29 17.63 12.50
C SER A 197 -7.87 17.74 11.90
N GLY A 198 -7.48 16.76 11.09
CA GLY A 198 -6.15 16.61 10.50
C GLY A 198 -5.06 16.26 11.52
N ARG A 199 -5.43 15.81 12.72
CA ARG A 199 -4.52 15.52 13.83
C ARG A 199 -4.99 14.26 14.55
N ASN A 200 -4.06 13.35 14.80
CA ASN A 200 -4.32 12.18 15.62
C ASN A 200 -3.89 12.47 17.05
N ILE A 201 -4.78 12.23 18.01
CA ILE A 201 -4.55 12.40 19.44
C ILE A 201 -4.65 11.01 20.07
N VAL A 202 -3.59 10.56 20.71
CA VAL A 202 -3.52 9.28 21.41
C VAL A 202 -3.34 9.56 22.89
N GLU A 203 -4.36 9.23 23.68
CA GLU A 203 -4.38 9.42 25.12
C GLU A 203 -4.43 8.06 25.82
N ARG A 204 -3.32 7.63 26.40
CA ARG A 204 -3.25 6.37 27.15
C ARG A 204 -2.38 6.53 28.38
N GLU A 205 -2.86 5.94 29.49
CA GLU A 205 -2.09 5.81 30.73
C GLU A 205 -1.56 7.15 31.28
N GLY A 206 -2.36 8.22 31.11
CA GLY A 206 -2.00 9.57 31.54
C GLY A 206 -1.01 10.30 30.63
N ILE A 207 -0.65 9.72 29.48
CA ILE A 207 0.17 10.35 28.45
C ILE A 207 -0.73 10.72 27.26
N SER A 208 -0.67 11.98 26.86
CA SER A 208 -1.32 12.48 25.64
C SER A 208 -0.25 12.82 24.61
N ILE A 209 -0.33 12.21 23.43
CA ILE A 209 0.55 12.43 22.28
C ILE A 209 -0.31 12.83 21.09
N GLN A 210 0.09 13.90 20.40
CA GLN A 210 -0.64 14.40 19.24
C GLN A 210 0.28 14.56 18.05
N HIS A 211 -0.02 13.94 16.91
CA HIS A 211 0.75 14.10 15.68
C HIS A 211 -0.12 14.53 14.48
N PRO A 212 0.47 15.14 13.45
CA PRO A 212 -0.27 15.47 12.23
C PRO A 212 -0.72 14.20 11.50
N ALA A 213 -1.95 14.24 10.99
CA ALA A 213 -2.57 13.15 10.24
C ALA A 213 -3.59 13.74 9.24
N LYS A 214 -3.11 14.56 8.30
CA LYS A 214 -3.93 15.15 7.23
C LYS A 214 -3.95 14.19 6.04
N PHE A 215 -5.04 13.49 5.82
CA PHE A 215 -5.18 12.55 4.71
C PHE A 215 -6.58 12.62 4.12
N VAL A 216 -6.70 12.19 2.86
CA VAL A 216 -7.98 11.95 2.20
C VAL A 216 -8.49 10.58 2.62
N LEU A 217 -9.64 10.54 3.27
CA LEU A 217 -10.31 9.31 3.69
C LEU A 217 -11.16 8.77 2.55
N VAL A 218 -10.89 7.54 2.11
CA VAL A 218 -11.70 6.85 1.11
C VAL A 218 -12.22 5.54 1.69
N GLY A 219 -13.53 5.47 1.88
CA GLY A 219 -14.25 4.27 2.28
C GLY A 219 -14.79 3.54 1.06
N SER A 220 -14.58 2.24 0.98
CA SER A 220 -15.18 1.36 -0.03
C SER A 220 -16.19 0.45 0.65
N GLY A 221 -17.34 0.24 0.02
CA GLY A 221 -18.37 -0.67 0.53
C GLY A 221 -19.02 -1.49 -0.58
N ASN A 222 -19.46 -2.70 -0.23
CA ASN A 222 -20.27 -3.55 -1.10
C ASN A 222 -21.72 -3.55 -0.60
N PRO A 223 -22.70 -3.08 -1.39
CA PRO A 223 -24.12 -3.12 -1.01
C PRO A 223 -24.63 -4.52 -0.65
N GLU A 224 -24.01 -5.58 -1.17
CA GLU A 224 -24.42 -6.98 -0.87
C GLU A 224 -23.92 -7.48 0.49
N GLU A 225 -22.89 -6.86 1.07
CA GLU A 225 -22.25 -7.31 2.31
C GLU A 225 -22.83 -6.62 3.56
N GLY A 226 -23.85 -5.79 3.39
CA GLY A 226 -24.57 -5.14 4.47
C GLY A 226 -25.00 -3.73 4.11
N GLU A 227 -26.07 -3.26 4.75
CA GLU A 227 -26.45 -1.85 4.68
C GLU A 227 -25.49 -1.00 5.50
N LEU A 228 -25.08 0.14 4.94
CA LEU A 228 -24.30 1.12 5.68
C LEU A 228 -25.12 1.70 6.81
N ARG A 229 -24.49 1.86 7.97
CA ARG A 229 -25.10 2.54 9.10
C ARG A 229 -25.36 4.01 8.74
N PRO A 230 -26.50 4.60 9.13
CA PRO A 230 -26.81 6.01 8.83
C PRO A 230 -25.76 7.01 9.29
N GLN A 231 -25.07 6.73 10.40
CA GLN A 231 -24.00 7.57 10.96
C GLN A 231 -22.81 7.72 10.01
N LEU A 232 -22.51 6.67 9.24
CA LEU A 232 -21.48 6.71 8.21
C LEU A 232 -21.92 7.63 7.08
N LEU A 233 -23.16 7.48 6.60
CA LEU A 233 -23.68 8.31 5.52
C LEU A 233 -23.75 9.80 5.90
N ASP A 234 -23.97 10.11 7.18
CA ASP A 234 -24.05 11.49 7.67
C ASP A 234 -22.67 12.18 7.77
N ARG A 235 -21.61 11.40 8.07
CA ARG A 235 -20.25 11.93 8.28
C ARG A 235 -19.37 11.89 7.03
N PHE A 236 -19.69 11.06 6.04
CA PHE A 236 -19.02 11.09 4.75
C PHE A 236 -19.61 12.19 3.87
N GLY A 237 -18.80 13.20 3.53
CA GLY A 237 -19.29 14.36 2.77
C GLY A 237 -19.58 14.08 1.31
N LEU A 238 -18.96 13.05 0.72
CA LEU A 238 -19.22 12.63 -0.65
C LEU A 238 -19.54 11.13 -0.68
N SER A 239 -20.57 10.76 -1.41
CA SER A 239 -20.95 9.37 -1.66
C SER A 239 -21.17 9.16 -3.15
N CYS A 240 -20.56 8.12 -3.70
CA CYS A 240 -20.75 7.74 -5.10
C CYS A 240 -21.09 6.25 -5.23
N SER A 241 -21.91 5.93 -6.23
CA SER A 241 -22.34 4.56 -6.51
C SER A 241 -21.77 4.10 -7.85
N ILE A 242 -20.93 3.08 -7.81
CA ILE A 242 -20.34 2.47 -9.00
C ILE A 242 -21.18 1.27 -9.41
N LYS A 243 -21.78 1.40 -10.59
CA LYS A 243 -22.43 0.29 -11.27
C LYS A 243 -21.41 -0.51 -12.06
N THR A 244 -21.55 -1.82 -12.03
CA THR A 244 -20.76 -2.70 -12.90
C THR A 244 -21.11 -2.38 -14.35
N ILE A 245 -20.10 -2.02 -15.15
CA ILE A 245 -20.28 -1.77 -16.58
C ILE A 245 -20.68 -3.11 -17.22
N LEU A 246 -21.85 -3.15 -17.85
CA LEU A 246 -22.37 -4.33 -18.57
C LEU A 246 -22.18 -4.21 -20.09
N ASP A 247 -21.90 -3.01 -20.58
CA ASP A 247 -21.63 -2.75 -21.99
C ASP A 247 -20.36 -3.47 -22.44
N LEU A 248 -20.48 -4.20 -23.55
CA LEU A 248 -19.40 -5.02 -24.10
C LEU A 248 -18.27 -4.17 -24.67
N ASP A 249 -18.58 -3.02 -25.28
CA ASP A 249 -17.60 -2.14 -25.89
C ASP A 249 -16.73 -1.47 -24.82
N LEU A 250 -17.35 -0.98 -23.75
CA LEU A 250 -16.64 -0.42 -22.60
C LEU A 250 -15.81 -1.48 -21.87
N ARG A 251 -16.31 -2.72 -21.76
CA ARG A 251 -15.52 -3.83 -21.18
C ARG A 251 -14.30 -4.17 -22.04
N MET A 252 -14.45 -4.22 -23.36
CA MET A 252 -13.31 -4.43 -24.26
C MET A 252 -12.29 -3.29 -24.12
N GLN A 253 -12.75 -2.05 -23.97
CA GLN A 253 -11.88 -0.91 -23.74
C GLN A 253 -11.07 -1.05 -22.44
N ILE A 254 -11.69 -1.47 -21.34
CA ILE A 254 -10.99 -1.73 -20.06
C ILE A 254 -9.90 -2.79 -20.24
N VAL A 255 -10.19 -3.86 -20.97
CA VAL A 255 -9.20 -4.93 -21.22
C VAL A 255 -8.05 -4.42 -22.07
N ARG A 256 -8.34 -3.66 -23.14
CA ARG A 256 -7.30 -3.08 -24.02
C ARG A 256 -6.36 -2.15 -23.26
N LEU A 257 -6.91 -1.20 -22.51
CA LEU A 257 -6.13 -0.22 -21.74
C LEU A 257 -5.28 -0.85 -20.62
N ARG A 258 -5.59 -2.09 -20.21
CA ARG A 258 -4.82 -2.82 -19.20
C ARG A 258 -3.71 -3.71 -19.79
N LEU A 259 -3.79 -4.01 -21.09
CA LEU A 259 -2.78 -4.77 -21.83
C LEU A 259 -1.71 -3.86 -22.45
N GLU A 260 -2.06 -2.60 -22.71
CA GLU A 260 -1.15 -1.51 -23.09
C GLU A 260 -0.39 -0.96 -21.87
#